data_AF-A0A1Q7RWZ3-F1
#
_entry.id   AF-A0A1Q7RWZ3-F1
#
_cell.length_a   1.000
_cell.length_b   1.000
_cell.length_c   1.000
_cell.angle_alpha   90.00
_cell.angle_beta   90.00
_cell.angle_gamma   90.00
#
_symmetry.space_group_name_H-M   'P 1'
#
loop_
_entity.id
_entity.type
_entity.pdbx_description
1 polymer ?
#
loop_
_entity_poly.entity_id
_entity_poly.type
_entity_poly.pdbx_seq_one_letter_code
_entity_poly.pdbx_strand_id
1 'polypeptide(L)' 'MTNPSSGQTSCIVSKAPDIDLDGAVDISDLATVAFAWTSVPGSPKWNPSLDLNGDGRIGIGDLAIVALDWKVPMFA' A
#
# COMPACT_ATOMS: atom_id res chain seq x y z
N MET A 1 4.73 7.43 39.14
CA MET A 1 3.75 7.42 38.05
C MET A 1 4.55 7.31 36.77
N THR A 2 4.55 6.14 36.14
CA THR A 2 5.48 5.82 35.05
C THR A 2 5.02 6.43 33.73
N ASN A 3 5.94 7.14 33.10
CA ASN A 3 5.90 7.68 31.75
C ASN A 3 5.49 6.61 30.72
N PRO A 4 4.38 6.74 29.97
CA PRO A 4 4.26 6.02 28.73
C PRO A 4 5.06 6.82 27.72
N SER A 5 6.31 6.44 27.50
CA SER A 5 6.99 6.78 26.25
C SER A 5 6.08 6.28 25.13
N SER A 6 5.36 7.20 24.50
CA SER A 6 4.62 6.94 23.28
C SER A 6 5.65 6.58 22.21
N GLY A 7 6.02 5.29 22.18
CA GLY A 7 6.47 4.66 20.97
C GLY A 7 5.31 4.81 20.00
N GLN A 8 5.34 5.87 19.20
CA GLN A 8 4.51 6.04 18.03
C GLN A 8 4.93 4.94 17.06
N THR A 9 4.57 3.69 17.34
CA THR A 9 4.39 2.71 16.29
C THR A 9 3.21 3.25 15.50
N SER A 10 3.53 4.10 14.51
CA SER A 10 2.61 4.49 13.46
C SER A 10 2.23 3.19 12.74
N CYS A 11 1.20 2.53 13.24
CA CYS A 11 0.46 1.54 12.49
C CYS A 11 -0.24 2.35 11.39
N ILE A 12 0.43 2.43 10.24
CA ILE A 12 -0.24 2.84 9.02
C ILE A 12 -1.20 1.68 8.74
N VAL A 13 -2.51 1.91 8.88
CA VAL A 13 -3.50 0.96 8.36
C VAL A 13 -3.39 1.06 6.86
N SER A 14 -2.59 0.20 6.26
CA SER A 14 -2.51 0.01 4.83
C SER A 14 -3.25 -1.26 4.43
N LYS A 15 -3.83 -1.23 3.22
CA LYS A 15 -4.27 -2.45 2.54
C LYS A 15 -3.03 -3.34 2.29
N ALA A 16 -3.21 -4.66 2.26
CA ALA A 16 -2.11 -5.59 2.00
C ALA A 16 -1.41 -5.24 0.67
N PRO A 17 -0.08 -5.10 0.65
CA PRO A 17 0.70 -4.68 -0.52
C PRO A 17 0.90 -5.78 -1.57
N ASP A 18 0.66 -7.06 -1.24
CA ASP A 18 0.48 -8.13 -2.23
C ASP A 18 -0.92 -7.96 -2.84
N ILE A 19 -0.93 -7.36 -4.04
CA ILE A 19 -2.11 -6.93 -4.77
C ILE A 19 -2.60 -8.04 -5.70
N ASP A 20 -1.68 -8.80 -6.31
CA ASP A 20 -2.02 -9.88 -7.23
C ASP A 20 -2.20 -11.26 -6.55
N LEU A 21 -1.94 -11.31 -5.24
CA LEU A 21 -2.11 -12.46 -4.36
C LEU A 21 -1.18 -13.63 -4.72
N ASP A 22 0.00 -13.33 -5.26
CA ASP A 22 0.98 -14.34 -5.67
C ASP A 22 1.83 -14.89 -4.52
N GLY A 23 1.68 -14.34 -3.30
CA GLY A 23 2.44 -14.78 -2.14
C GLY A 23 3.73 -13.97 -1.88
N ALA A 24 4.01 -12.97 -2.70
CA ALA A 24 5.14 -12.08 -2.57
C ALA A 24 4.71 -10.63 -2.81
N VAL A 25 5.57 -9.70 -2.37
CA VAL A 25 5.47 -8.30 -2.76
C VAL A 25 6.64 -8.00 -3.69
N ASP A 26 6.34 -7.84 -4.98
CA ASP A 26 7.34 -7.66 -6.01
C ASP A 26 7.00 -6.58 -7.06
N ILE A 27 7.69 -6.61 -8.20
CA ILE A 27 7.51 -5.60 -9.26
C ILE A 27 6.13 -5.66 -9.90
N SER A 28 5.43 -6.79 -9.81
CA SER A 28 4.09 -7.03 -10.35
C SER A 28 3.05 -6.23 -9.57
N ASP A 29 3.17 -6.19 -8.24
CA ASP A 29 2.35 -5.32 -7.38
C ASP A 29 2.57 -3.85 -7.71
N LEU A 30 3.84 -3.45 -7.83
CA LEU A 30 4.22 -2.09 -8.17
C LEU A 30 3.68 -1.68 -9.54
N ALA A 31 3.77 -2.58 -10.53
CA ALA A 31 3.24 -2.36 -11.87
C ALA A 31 1.71 -2.20 -11.86
N THR A 32 1.03 -2.92 -10.98
CA THR A 32 -0.43 -2.85 -10.83
C THR A 32 -0.88 -1.50 -10.28
N VAL A 33 -0.21 -0.98 -9.24
CA VAL A 33 -0.46 0.38 -8.73
C VAL A 33 -0.12 1.44 -9.80
N ALA A 34 1.01 1.27 -10.49
CA ALA A 34 1.43 2.19 -11.54
C ALA A 34 0.45 2.22 -12.74
N PHE A 35 -0.26 1.13 -13.02
CA PHE A 35 -1.28 1.10 -14.07
C PHE A 35 -2.44 2.07 -13.81
N ALA A 36 -2.79 2.27 -12.53
CA ALA A 36 -3.82 3.17 -12.07
C ALA A 36 -3.29 4.53 -11.58
N TRP A 37 -2.04 4.85 -11.90
CA TRP A 37 -1.36 6.08 -11.48
C TRP A 37 -2.20 7.35 -11.72
N THR A 38 -2.22 8.24 -10.72
CA THR A 38 -2.99 9.49 -10.65
C THR A 38 -4.51 9.38 -10.69
N SER A 39 -5.07 8.17 -10.69
CA SER A 39 -6.53 8.00 -10.73
C SER A 39 -7.17 8.32 -9.38
N VAL A 40 -8.42 8.78 -9.45
CA VAL A 40 -9.28 9.17 -8.32
C VAL A 40 -10.69 8.60 -8.54
N PRO A 41 -11.57 8.53 -7.51
CA PRO A 41 -12.94 8.03 -7.68
C PRO A 41 -13.66 8.66 -8.89
N GLY A 42 -14.19 7.80 -9.76
CA GLY A 42 -14.83 8.19 -11.02
C GLY A 42 -13.90 8.23 -12.24
N SER A 43 -12.59 8.07 -12.06
CA SER A 43 -11.66 7.91 -13.18
C SER A 43 -11.85 6.53 -13.85
N PRO A 44 -11.66 6.40 -15.17
CA PRO A 44 -11.82 5.11 -15.87
C PRO A 44 -10.88 4.01 -15.36
N LYS A 45 -9.74 4.41 -14.78
CA LYS A 45 -8.71 3.51 -14.24
C LYS A 45 -8.75 3.40 -12.71
N TRP A 46 -9.74 4.01 -12.06
CA TRP A 46 -9.87 3.96 -10.61
C TRP A 46 -10.17 2.53 -10.16
N ASN A 47 -9.34 2.01 -9.28
CA ASN A 47 -9.59 0.77 -8.57
C ASN A 47 -9.40 1.05 -7.06
N PRO A 48 -10.47 1.03 -6.25
CA PRO A 48 -10.36 1.35 -4.82
C PRO A 48 -9.45 0.39 -4.05
N SER A 49 -9.12 -0.78 -4.59
CA SER A 49 -8.15 -1.70 -3.98
C SER A 49 -6.70 -1.25 -4.10
N LEU A 50 -6.40 -0.29 -4.99
CA LEU A 50 -5.03 0.22 -5.23
C LEU A 50 -4.73 1.52 -4.47
N ASP A 51 -5.74 2.10 -3.80
CA ASP A 51 -5.60 3.19 -2.83
C ASP A 51 -5.23 2.57 -1.47
N LEU A 52 -3.96 2.21 -1.34
CA LEU A 52 -3.43 1.45 -0.21
C LEU A 52 -3.36 2.31 1.05
N ASN A 53 -3.18 3.63 0.91
CA ASN A 53 -3.16 4.57 2.02
C ASN A 53 -4.54 5.16 2.35
N GLY A 54 -5.54 4.98 1.49
CA GLY A 54 -6.92 5.43 1.69
C GLY A 54 -7.10 6.95 1.54
N ASP A 55 -6.21 7.64 0.82
CA ASP A 55 -6.25 9.10 0.67
C ASP A 55 -7.18 9.58 -0.47
N GLY A 56 -7.81 8.63 -1.20
CA GLY A 56 -8.69 8.90 -2.31
C GLY A 56 -7.97 9.15 -3.64
N ARG A 57 -6.67 8.85 -3.71
CA ARG A 57 -5.84 9.00 -4.90
C ARG A 57 -4.80 7.90 -4.98
N ILE A 58 -4.73 7.23 -6.13
CA ILE A 58 -3.64 6.29 -6.42
C ILE A 58 -2.41 7.09 -6.87
N GLY A 59 -1.36 7.08 -6.05
CA GLY A 59 -0.19 7.93 -6.24
C GLY A 59 1.08 7.40 -5.58
N ILE A 60 2.00 8.33 -5.27
CA ILE A 60 3.32 7.98 -4.74
C ILE A 60 3.23 7.38 -3.32
N GLY A 61 2.19 7.71 -2.57
CA GLY A 61 1.94 7.14 -1.25
C GLY A 61 1.71 5.63 -1.32
N ASP A 62 0.91 5.18 -2.29
CA ASP A 62 0.63 3.76 -2.50
C ASP A 62 1.86 3.01 -3.01
N LEU A 63 2.61 3.60 -3.95
CA LEU A 63 3.88 3.01 -4.40
C LEU A 63 4.90 2.89 -3.25
N ALA A 64 4.93 3.86 -2.33
CA ALA A 64 5.80 3.80 -1.17
C ALA A 64 5.41 2.66 -0.22
N ILE A 65 4.12 2.37 -0.06
CA ILE A 65 3.64 1.22 0.73
C ILE A 65 4.13 -0.10 0.11
N VAL A 66 3.99 -0.28 -1.21
CA VAL A 66 4.52 -1.47 -1.90
C VAL A 66 6.04 -1.59 -1.73
N ALA A 67 6.76 -0.46 -1.81
CA ALA A 67 8.22 -0.45 -1.66
C ALA A 67 8.70 -0.73 -0.23
N LEU A 68 7.92 -0.36 0.79
CA LEU A 68 8.26 -0.63 2.20
C LEU A 68 8.22 -2.13 2.50
N ASP A 69 7.29 -2.84 1.90
CA ASP A 69 7.12 -4.29 2.05
C ASP A 69 7.79 -5.08 0.92
N TRP A 70 8.76 -4.49 0.23
CA TRP A 70 9.46 -5.15 -0.88
C TRP A 70 10.16 -6.44 -0.42
N LYS A 71 9.85 -7.56 -1.09
CA LYS A 71 10.41 -8.90 -0.83
C LYS A 71 10.12 -9.50 0.56
N VAL A 72 9.06 -9.09 1.26
CA VAL A 72 8.58 -9.90 2.39
C VAL A 72 7.73 -11.06 1.86
N PRO A 73 8.09 -12.33 2.15
CA PRO A 73 7.17 -13.45 1.98
C PRO A 73 6.08 -13.33 3.04
N MET A 74 4.81 -13.32 2.63
CA MET A 74 3.66 -13.25 3.54
C MET A 74 3.34 -14.57 4.26
N PHE A 75 4.12 -15.61 4.01
CA PHE A 75 4.09 -16.86 4.78
C PHE A 75 5.35 -16.95 5.65
N ALA A 76 5.23 -16.49 6.91
CA ALA A 76 6.19 -16.74 7.99
C ALA A 76 5.44 -17.02 9.30
#